data_AF-A0A2D5TEH0-F1
#
_entry.id   AF-A0A2D5TEH0-F1
#
_cell.length_a   1.000
_cell.length_b   1.000
_cell.length_c   1.000
_cell.angle_alpha   90.00
_cell.angle_beta   90.00
_cell.angle_gamma   90.00
#
_symmetry.space_group_name_H-M   'P 1'
#
loop_
_entity.id
_entity.type
_entity.pdbx_description
1 polymer ?
#
loop_
_entity_poly.entity_id
_entity_poly.type
_entity_poly.pdbx_seq_one_letter_code
_entity_poly.pdbx_strand_id
1 'polypeptide(L)'
;MDKEEKEAWDLNGNGKIDPDERELLLDNKKREIEDMDHKRNAQLKMTWVAISGLIFYPLGIVAASIAGFDTAAELIADIANIYIVSVSALVGAYFGFTNMGNKK
;
A
#
# COMPACT_ATOMS: atom_id res chain seq x y z
N MET A 1 -27.01 6.72 -4.93
CA MET A 1 -26.53 8.11 -4.85
C MET A 1 -27.21 8.68 -3.64
N ASP A 2 -26.44 8.66 -2.56
CA ASP A 2 -26.92 8.92 -1.23
C ASP A 2 -27.22 10.42 -1.12
N LYS A 3 -28.06 10.84 -0.15
CA LYS A 3 -28.47 12.26 -0.05
C LYS A 3 -27.26 13.19 0.08
N GLU A 4 -26.24 12.77 0.82
CA GLU A 4 -24.98 13.48 1.02
C GLU A 4 -24.17 13.61 -0.28
N GLU A 5 -24.14 12.56 -1.11
CA GLU A 5 -23.45 12.58 -2.41
C GLU A 5 -24.17 13.53 -3.38
N LYS A 6 -25.50 13.65 -3.32
CA LYS A 6 -26.25 14.63 -4.12
C LYS A 6 -25.96 16.06 -3.70
N GLU A 7 -25.97 16.37 -2.41
CA GLU A 7 -25.71 17.72 -1.90
C GLU A 7 -24.25 18.16 -2.15
N ALA A 8 -23.30 17.23 -2.23
CA ALA A 8 -21.91 17.55 -2.53
C ALA A 8 -21.67 17.95 -4.00
N TRP A 9 -22.52 17.51 -4.92
CA TRP A 9 -22.40 17.75 -6.36
C TRP A 9 -23.46 18.72 -6.92
N ASP A 10 -24.43 19.12 -6.11
CA ASP A 10 -25.36 20.23 -6.37
C ASP A 10 -24.64 21.56 -6.09
N LEU A 11 -23.86 22.01 -7.08
CA LEU A 11 -23.00 23.19 -6.99
C LEU A 11 -23.81 24.48 -6.96
N ASN A 12 -25.05 24.46 -7.47
CA ASN A 12 -25.93 25.62 -7.52
C ASN A 12 -27.06 25.61 -6.47
N GLY A 13 -27.18 24.54 -5.67
CA GLY A 13 -28.11 24.42 -4.55
C GLY A 13 -29.57 24.29 -4.95
N ASN A 14 -29.87 23.82 -6.17
CA ASN A 14 -31.22 23.76 -6.71
C ASN A 14 -31.97 22.44 -6.37
N GLY A 15 -31.32 21.54 -5.64
CA GLY A 15 -31.84 20.24 -5.21
C GLY A 15 -31.88 19.18 -6.32
N LYS A 16 -31.27 19.46 -7.48
CA LYS A 16 -31.14 18.57 -8.64
C LYS A 16 -29.70 18.60 -9.13
N ILE A 17 -29.31 17.54 -9.84
CA ILE A 17 -28.01 17.48 -10.51
C ILE A 17 -28.24 17.91 -11.95
N ASP A 18 -27.74 19.08 -12.30
CA ASP A 18 -27.78 19.62 -13.64
C ASP A 18 -26.84 18.85 -14.60
N PRO A 19 -27.01 18.99 -15.93
CA PRO A 19 -26.18 18.28 -16.91
C PRO A 19 -24.68 18.55 -16.71
N ASP A 20 -24.32 19.78 -16.39
CA ASP A 20 -22.95 20.24 -16.19
C ASP A 20 -22.33 19.63 -14.91
N GLU A 21 -23.11 19.56 -13.83
CA GLU A 21 -22.72 18.94 -12.57
C GLU A 21 -22.58 17.42 -12.69
N ARG A 22 -23.43 16.80 -13.52
CA ARG A 22 -23.34 15.37 -13.86
C ARG A 22 -22.05 15.05 -14.59
N GLU A 23 -21.61 15.92 -15.51
CA GLU A 23 -20.37 15.73 -16.26
C GLU A 23 -19.16 15.79 -15.32
N LEU A 24 -19.13 16.76 -14.40
CA LEU A 24 -18.10 16.89 -13.36
C LEU A 24 -18.07 15.68 -12.40
N LEU A 25 -19.24 15.18 -12.02
CA LEU A 25 -19.36 13.98 -11.19
C LEU A 25 -18.80 12.75 -11.91
N LEU A 26 -19.12 12.59 -13.19
CA LEU A 26 -18.64 11.47 -14.00
C LEU A 26 -17.12 11.53 -14.21
N ASP A 27 -16.56 12.72 -14.41
CA ASP A 27 -15.10 12.90 -14.53
C ASP A 27 -14.35 12.56 -13.23
N ASN A 28 -14.86 13.01 -12.08
CA ASN A 28 -14.26 12.64 -10.78
C ASN A 28 -14.35 11.14 -10.51
N LYS A 29 -15.48 10.49 -10.85
CA LYS A 29 -15.58 9.02 -10.73
C LYS A 29 -14.59 8.30 -11.63
N LYS A 30 -14.32 8.80 -12.84
CA LYS A 30 -13.27 8.22 -13.70
C LYS A 30 -11.90 8.32 -13.05
N ARG A 31 -11.54 9.50 -12.53
CA ARG A 31 -10.23 9.71 -11.86
C ARG A 31 -10.07 8.86 -10.60
N GLU A 32 -11.14 8.70 -9.81
CA GLU A 32 -11.14 7.80 -8.66
C GLU A 32 -10.87 6.35 -9.06
N ILE A 33 -11.50 5.88 -10.15
CA ILE A 33 -11.28 4.54 -10.69
C ILE A 33 -9.83 4.37 -11.17
N GLU A 34 -9.27 5.36 -11.86
CA GLU A 34 -7.86 5.35 -12.28
C GLU A 34 -6.90 5.29 -11.09
N ASP A 35 -7.15 6.08 -10.05
CA ASP A 35 -6.35 6.07 -8.83
C ASP A 35 -6.44 4.74 -8.08
N MET A 36 -7.63 4.12 -8.03
CA MET A 36 -7.79 2.77 -7.46
C MET A 36 -6.99 1.72 -8.23
N ASP A 37 -7.02 1.78 -9.57
CA ASP A 37 -6.26 0.87 -10.41
C ASP A 37 -4.75 1.06 -10.26
N HIS A 38 -4.27 2.30 -10.15
CA HIS A 38 -2.88 2.58 -9.84
C HIS A 38 -2.46 2.03 -8.47
N LYS A 39 -3.29 2.22 -7.43
CA LYS A 39 -3.03 1.66 -6.09
C LYS A 39 -2.97 0.14 -6.13
N ARG A 40 -3.89 -0.53 -6.83
CA ARG A 40 -3.89 -1.99 -6.99
C ARG A 40 -2.63 -2.50 -7.68
N ASN A 41 -2.23 -1.86 -8.77
CA ASN A 41 -1.02 -2.22 -9.50
C ASN A 41 0.24 -1.99 -8.65
N ALA A 42 0.28 -0.90 -7.87
CA ALA A 42 1.36 -0.64 -6.94
C ALA A 42 1.44 -1.72 -5.85
N GLN A 43 0.30 -2.11 -5.26
CA GLN A 43 0.25 -3.19 -4.26
C GLN A 43 0.80 -4.50 -4.82
N LEU A 44 0.37 -4.91 -6.02
CA LEU A 44 0.87 -6.13 -6.66
C LEU A 44 2.40 -6.11 -6.84
N LYS A 45 2.95 -4.99 -7.34
CA LYS A 45 4.40 -4.84 -7.50
C LYS A 45 5.13 -4.91 -6.16
N MET A 46 4.60 -4.27 -5.12
CA MET A 46 5.17 -4.31 -3.77
C MET A 46 5.11 -5.72 -3.16
N THR A 47 4.02 -6.45 -3.37
CA THR A 47 3.88 -7.84 -2.92
C THR A 47 4.94 -8.75 -3.55
N TRP A 48 5.22 -8.60 -4.84
CA TRP A 48 6.29 -9.36 -5.49
C TRP A 48 7.67 -9.08 -4.90
N VAL A 49 7.97 -7.81 -4.60
CA VAL A 49 9.23 -7.45 -3.92
C VAL A 49 9.28 -8.06 -2.51
N ALA A 50 8.19 -8.00 -1.74
CA ALA A 50 8.12 -8.60 -0.41
C ALA A 50 8.29 -10.12 -0.42
N ILE A 51 7.60 -10.82 -1.34
CA ILE A 51 7.72 -12.28 -1.53
C ILE A 51 9.16 -12.63 -1.91
N SER A 52 9.78 -11.85 -2.80
CA SER A 52 11.18 -12.10 -3.17
C SER A 52 12.12 -11.96 -1.97
N GLY A 53 11.95 -10.92 -1.14
CA GLY A 53 12.77 -10.72 0.07
C GLY A 53 12.64 -11.86 1.08
N LEU A 54 11.41 -12.38 1.25
CA LEU A 54 11.14 -13.52 2.13
C LEU A 54 11.87 -14.80 1.66
N ILE A 55 11.99 -14.99 0.34
CA ILE A 55 12.70 -16.14 -0.25
C ILE A 55 14.21 -15.92 -0.24
N PHE A 56 14.68 -14.70 -0.54
CA PHE A 56 16.11 -14.41 -0.61
C PHE A 56 16.83 -14.48 0.73
N TYR A 57 16.18 -14.12 1.85
CA TYR A 57 16.79 -14.18 3.19
C TYR A 57 17.30 -15.59 3.56
N PRO A 58 16.48 -16.65 3.57
CA PRO A 58 16.96 -18.00 3.87
C PRO A 58 17.91 -18.55 2.80
N LEU A 59 17.72 -18.19 1.52
CA LEU A 59 18.65 -18.59 0.46
C LEU A 59 20.05 -18.00 0.67
N GLY A 60 20.14 -16.75 1.15
CA GLY A 60 21.41 -16.11 1.47
C GLY A 60 22.14 -16.83 2.62
N ILE A 61 21.41 -17.25 3.66
CA ILE A 61 21.97 -18.03 4.79
C ILE A 61 22.51 -19.37 4.29
N VAL A 62 21.73 -20.09 3.48
CA VAL A 62 22.17 -21.38 2.91
C VAL A 62 23.38 -21.19 1.99
N ALA A 63 23.39 -20.18 1.14
CA ALA A 63 24.51 -19.87 0.26
C ALA A 63 25.78 -19.51 1.06
N ALA A 64 25.65 -18.75 2.15
CA ALA A 64 26.76 -18.41 3.03
C ALA A 64 27.36 -19.65 3.71
N SER A 65 26.51 -20.58 4.19
CA SER A 65 26.98 -21.85 4.76
C SER A 65 27.67 -22.73 3.71
N ILE A 66 27.13 -22.84 2.49
CA ILE A 66 27.79 -23.57 1.39
C ILE A 66 29.15 -22.95 1.03
N ALA A 67 29.28 -21.63 1.12
CA ALA A 67 30.54 -20.91 0.90
C ALA A 67 31.53 -21.00 2.09
N GLY A 68 31.18 -21.70 3.17
CA GLY A 68 32.03 -21.89 4.36
C GLY A 68 31.99 -20.74 5.37
N PHE A 69 31.00 -19.85 5.28
CA PHE A 69 30.80 -18.74 6.22
C PHE A 69 29.80 -19.12 7.33
N ASP A 70 30.00 -20.25 8.00
CA ASP A 70 29.05 -20.80 8.96
C ASP A 70 28.78 -19.85 10.15
N THR A 71 29.82 -19.21 10.69
CA THR A 71 29.65 -18.21 11.77
C THR A 71 28.84 -17.00 11.33
N ALA A 72 28.98 -16.55 10.08
CA ALA A 72 28.19 -15.42 9.59
C ALA A 72 26.73 -15.83 9.36
N ALA A 73 26.49 -17.03 8.85
CA ALA A 73 25.15 -17.58 8.68
C ALA A 73 24.42 -17.72 10.03
N GLU A 74 25.11 -18.21 11.06
CA GLU A 74 24.58 -18.38 12.41
C GLU A 74 24.25 -17.04 13.07
N LEU A 75 25.17 -16.06 13.02
CA LEU A 75 24.92 -14.71 13.55
C LEU A 75 23.73 -14.01 12.87
N ILE A 76 23.57 -14.17 11.55
CA ILE A 76 22.44 -13.59 10.81
C ILE A 76 21.12 -14.28 11.18
N ALA A 77 21.15 -15.61 11.39
CA ALA A 77 19.98 -16.37 11.82
C ALA A 77 19.55 -16.00 13.25
N ASP A 78 20.50 -15.78 14.16
CA ASP A 78 20.22 -15.44 15.56
C ASP A 78 19.51 -14.09 15.72
N ILE A 79 19.85 -13.10 14.88
CA ILE A 79 19.22 -11.77 14.92
C ILE A 79 17.90 -11.69 14.16
N ALA A 80 17.47 -12.77 13.49
CA ALA A 80 16.32 -12.77 12.58
C ALA A 80 15.05 -12.21 13.25
N ASN A 81 14.78 -12.64 14.47
CA ASN A 81 13.56 -12.26 15.19
C ASN A 81 13.52 -10.74 15.47
N ILE A 82 14.62 -10.17 15.99
CA ILE A 82 14.71 -8.74 16.31
C ILE A 82 14.61 -7.89 15.04
N TYR A 83 15.22 -8.36 13.95
CA TYR A 83 15.14 -7.69 12.66
C TYR A 83 13.70 -7.65 12.13
N ILE A 84 12.99 -8.78 12.11
CA ILE A 84 11.60 -8.87 11.63
C ILE A 84 10.67 -7.99 12.46
N VAL A 85 10.80 -8.01 13.79
CA VAL A 85 10.00 -7.17 14.68
C VAL A 85 10.24 -5.68 14.39
N SER A 86 11.51 -5.28 14.23
CA SER A 86 11.89 -3.90 13.96
C SER A 86 11.37 -3.39 12.61
N VAL A 87 11.49 -4.20 11.56
CA VAL A 87 10.97 -3.87 10.22
C VAL A 87 9.43 -3.79 10.25
N SER A 88 8.77 -4.71 10.95
CA SER A 88 7.30 -4.70 11.08
C SER A 88 6.79 -3.43 11.77
N ALA A 89 7.50 -2.95 12.79
CA ALA A 89 7.18 -1.69 13.45
C ALA A 89 7.34 -0.48 12.51
N LEU A 90 8.43 -0.42 11.74
CA LEU A 90 8.67 0.62 10.72
C LEU A 90 7.57 0.64 9.65
N VAL A 91 7.24 -0.54 9.11
CA VAL A 91 6.20 -0.69 8.09
C VAL A 91 4.82 -0.36 8.66
N GLY A 92 4.52 -0.82 9.88
CA GLY A 92 3.29 -0.49 10.59
C GLY A 92 3.13 1.01 10.84
N ALA A 93 4.19 1.70 11.23
CA ALA A 93 4.19 3.15 11.37
C ALA A 93 3.92 3.84 10.02
N TYR A 94 4.59 3.40 8.95
CA TYR A 94 4.39 3.95 7.60
C TYR A 94 2.94 3.82 7.12
N PHE A 95 2.34 2.64 7.23
CA PHE A 95 0.94 2.43 6.86
C PHE A 95 -0.03 3.15 7.80
N GLY A 96 0.28 3.22 9.09
CA GLY A 96 -0.50 3.96 10.09
C GLY A 96 -0.60 5.45 9.75
N PHE A 97 0.52 6.10 9.44
CA PHE A 97 0.53 7.52 9.05
C PHE A 97 -0.10 7.76 7.67
N THR A 98 0.13 6.86 6.71
CA THR A 98 -0.46 6.99 5.35
C THR A 98 -1.98 6.93 5.37
N ASN A 99 -2.57 6.05 6.19
CA ASN A 99 -4.03 5.97 6.32
C ASN A 99 -4.64 7.12 7.12
N MET A 100 -3.89 7.74 8.04
CA MET A 100 -4.35 8.94 8.74
C MET A 100 -4.39 10.18 7.83
N GLY A 101 -3.49 10.27 6.84
CA GLY A 101 -3.49 11.36 5.85
C GLY A 101 -4.73 11.41 4.94
N ASN A 102 -5.43 10.29 4.77
CA ASN A 102 -6.66 10.17 3.96
C ASN A 102 -7.95 10.51 4.72
N LYS A 103 -7.90 10.88 6.02
CA LYS A 103 -9.07 11.30 6.81
C LYS A 103 -9.23 12.83 6.86
N LYS A 104 -9.24 13.49 5.71
CA LYS A 104 -9.68 14.89 5.60
C LYS A 104 -10.79 15.01 4.59
#